data_AF-L0A581-F1
#
_entry.id   AF-L0A581-F1
#
_cell.length_a   1.000
_cell.length_b   1.000
_cell.length_c   1.000
_cell.angle_alpha   90.00
_cell.angle_beta   90.00
_cell.angle_gamma   90.00
#
_symmetry.space_group_name_H-M   'P 1'
#
loop_
_entity.id
_entity.type
_entity.pdbx_description
1 polymer ?
#
loop_
_entity_poly.entity_id
_entity_poly.type
_entity_poly.pdbx_seq_one_letter_code
_entity_poly.pdbx_strand_id
1 'polypeptide(L)'
;MNEEQTLQLLDVVFVVYTTEDDLLDEDESPLVGVRADLDAAMKLAFERLLRDTTQEVNFTVAVLGPFADGRVNWLVETDESSMTIEAVRLSGEAIGEELMAWLMDPARFQPPQA
;
A
#
# COMPACT_ATOMS: atom_id res chain seq x y z
N MET A 1 -7.82 -14.55 9.34
CA MET A 1 -8.78 -14.07 8.32
C MET A 1 -9.77 -15.18 8.07
N ASN A 2 -11.07 -14.91 8.03
CA ASN A 2 -12.07 -15.93 7.70
C ASN A 2 -12.26 -16.02 6.16
N GLU A 3 -13.02 -17.02 5.68
CA GLU A 3 -13.26 -17.21 4.23
C GLU A 3 -13.96 -16.01 3.58
N GLU A 4 -14.88 -15.37 4.29
CA GLU A 4 -15.65 -14.22 3.81
C GLU A 4 -14.75 -12.98 3.58
N GLN A 5 -13.87 -12.68 4.53
CA GLN A 5 -12.85 -11.62 4.40
C GLN A 5 -11.86 -11.91 3.27
N THR A 6 -11.50 -13.18 3.09
CA THR A 6 -10.60 -13.60 2.01
C THR A 6 -11.22 -13.36 0.64
N LEU A 7 -12.51 -13.66 0.48
CA LEU A 7 -13.25 -13.41 -0.75
C LEU A 7 -13.42 -11.91 -1.04
N GLN A 8 -13.67 -11.09 -0.01
CA GLN A 8 -13.76 -9.64 -0.18
C GLN A 8 -12.43 -9.00 -0.62
N LEU A 9 -11.28 -9.55 -0.20
CA LEU A 9 -9.95 -9.12 -0.63
C LEU A 9 -9.66 -9.37 -2.11
N LEU A 10 -10.30 -10.36 -2.74
CA LEU A 10 -10.10 -10.67 -4.16
C LEU A 10 -10.56 -9.54 -5.10
N ASP A 11 -11.46 -8.70 -4.62
CA ASP A 11 -11.99 -7.53 -5.32
C ASP A 11 -11.20 -6.25 -5.05
N VAL A 12 -10.22 -6.27 -4.14
CA VAL A 12 -9.38 -5.12 -3.80
C VAL A 12 -8.10 -5.10 -4.64
N VAL A 13 -7.78 -3.92 -5.14
CA VAL A 13 -6.50 -3.60 -5.77
C VAL A 13 -5.75 -2.65 -4.86
N PHE A 14 -4.49 -2.97 -4.61
CA PHE A 14 -3.55 -2.11 -3.94
C PHE A 14 -2.72 -1.37 -4.98
N VAL A 15 -2.73 -0.04 -4.97
CA VAL A 15 -1.99 0.80 -5.92
C VAL A 15 -0.90 1.52 -5.16
N VAL A 16 0.35 1.35 -5.58
CA VAL A 16 1.50 2.04 -4.99
C VAL A 16 1.82 3.29 -5.82
N TYR A 17 1.88 4.45 -5.18
CA TYR A 17 2.26 5.74 -5.77
C TYR A 17 3.59 6.23 -5.19
N THR A 18 4.44 6.77 -6.06
CA THR A 18 5.58 7.61 -5.65
C THR A 18 5.06 9.00 -5.29
N THR A 19 5.50 9.60 -4.19
CA THR A 19 5.15 11.00 -3.87
C THR A 19 5.99 12.02 -4.65
N GLU A 20 6.98 11.57 -5.41
CA GLU A 20 7.83 12.44 -6.22
C GLU A 20 7.20 12.68 -7.58
N ASP A 21 6.67 13.89 -7.77
CA ASP A 21 6.18 14.43 -9.05
C ASP A 21 7.31 14.62 -10.10
N ASP A 22 8.58 14.49 -9.71
CA ASP A 22 9.74 14.91 -10.53
C ASP A 22 10.63 13.76 -11.06
N LEU A 23 10.35 12.48 -10.76
CA LEU A 23 11.23 11.34 -11.12
C LEU A 23 10.65 10.29 -12.08
N LEU A 24 9.51 10.55 -12.72
CA LEU A 24 9.10 9.69 -13.82
C LEU A 24 9.94 10.01 -15.05
N ASP A 25 11.07 9.32 -15.20
CA ASP A 25 11.57 8.99 -16.53
C ASP A 25 10.35 8.50 -17.34
N GLU A 26 10.18 8.99 -18.57
CA GLU A 26 9.01 8.71 -19.42
C GLU A 26 8.74 7.20 -19.65
N ASP A 27 9.68 6.33 -19.23
CA ASP A 27 9.62 4.86 -19.30
C ASP A 27 9.28 4.16 -17.95
N GLU A 28 9.32 4.83 -16.80
CA GLU A 28 8.94 4.23 -15.51
C GLU A 28 7.44 4.44 -15.26
N SER A 29 6.64 3.43 -15.63
CA SER A 29 5.19 3.47 -15.39
C SER A 29 4.88 3.69 -13.88
N PRO A 30 4.12 4.74 -13.51
CA PRO A 30 3.99 5.21 -12.13
C PRO A 30 3.10 4.33 -11.23
N LEU A 31 2.51 3.27 -11.77
CA LEU A 31 1.37 2.59 -11.15
C LEU A 31 1.53 1.09 -11.30
N VAL A 32 1.87 0.42 -10.20
CA VAL A 32 1.78 -1.04 -10.10
C VAL A 32 0.60 -1.36 -9.21
N GLY A 33 -0.50 -1.80 -9.82
CA GLY A 33 -1.63 -2.38 -9.11
C GLY A 33 -1.26 -3.81 -8.70
N VAL A 34 -1.12 -4.07 -7.40
CA VAL A 34 -1.00 -5.42 -6.85
C VAL A 34 -2.40 -5.89 -6.47
N ARG A 35 -2.88 -6.93 -7.15
CA ARG A 35 -4.22 -7.48 -6.92
C ARG A 35 -4.20 -8.36 -5.67
N ALA A 36 -5.13 -8.10 -4.74
CA ALA A 36 -5.44 -8.91 -3.56
C ALA A 36 -4.37 -9.09 -2.48
N ASP A 37 -3.09 -8.77 -2.73
CA ASP A 37 -1.99 -9.03 -1.81
C ASP A 37 -1.34 -7.74 -1.28
N LEU A 38 -1.78 -7.33 -0.09
CA LEU A 38 -1.20 -6.19 0.63
C LEU A 38 0.29 -6.39 0.90
N ASP A 39 0.73 -7.62 1.22
CA ASP A 39 2.13 -7.89 1.53
C ASP A 39 3.00 -7.68 0.29
N ALA A 40 2.49 -8.05 -0.89
CA ALA A 40 3.17 -7.78 -2.15
C ALA A 40 3.19 -6.28 -2.51
N ALA A 41 2.13 -5.52 -2.20
CA ALA A 41 2.12 -4.07 -2.36
C ALA A 41 3.14 -3.38 -1.43
N MET A 42 3.17 -3.80 -0.17
CA MET A 42 4.14 -3.34 0.83
C MET A 42 5.56 -3.68 0.39
N LYS A 43 5.82 -4.93 -0.02
CA LYS A 43 7.12 -5.37 -0.52
C LYS A 43 7.58 -4.53 -1.69
N LEU A 44 6.70 -4.24 -2.65
CA LEU A 44 7.03 -3.39 -3.79
C LEU A 44 7.36 -1.96 -3.37
N ALA A 45 6.58 -1.37 -2.46
CA ALA A 45 6.87 -0.05 -1.92
C ALA A 45 8.24 -0.02 -1.24
N PHE A 46 8.57 -1.04 -0.44
CA PHE A 46 9.89 -1.18 0.17
C PHE A 46 11.00 -1.34 -0.86
N GLU A 47 10.85 -2.24 -1.84
CA GLU A 47 11.86 -2.46 -2.89
C GLU A 47 12.14 -1.16 -3.67
N ARG A 48 11.12 -0.34 -3.91
CA ARG A 48 11.29 0.97 -4.56
C ARG A 48 11.96 2.00 -3.65
N LEU A 49 11.50 2.14 -2.40
CA LEU A 49 12.12 3.05 -1.42
C LEU A 49 13.58 2.71 -1.12
N LEU A 50 13.94 1.42 -1.19
CA LEU A 50 15.27 0.93 -0.89
C LEU A 50 16.17 0.81 -2.14
N ARG A 51 15.65 1.05 -3.35
CA ARG A 51 16.40 0.82 -4.61
C ARG A 51 17.73 1.57 -4.65
N ASP A 52 17.77 2.77 -4.06
CA ASP A 52 18.93 3.65 -4.08
C ASP A 52 19.63 3.78 -2.73
N THR A 53 19.20 3.01 -1.71
CA THR A 53 19.82 3.05 -0.38
C THR A 53 20.77 1.89 -0.16
N THR A 54 21.87 2.16 0.53
CA THR A 54 22.92 1.17 0.85
C THR A 54 23.04 0.90 2.35
N GLN A 55 22.16 1.50 3.16
CA GLN A 55 22.20 1.43 4.62
C GLN A 55 20.96 0.74 5.19
N GLU A 56 21.03 0.34 6.46
CA GLU A 56 19.84 -0.04 7.21
C GLU A 56 18.95 1.20 7.36
N VAL A 57 17.78 1.16 6.75
CA VAL A 57 16.84 2.28 6.76
C VAL A 57 15.71 1.98 7.74
N ASN A 58 15.46 2.91 8.65
CA ASN A 58 14.26 2.85 9.47
C ASN A 58 13.06 3.22 8.61
N PHE A 59 11.92 2.60 8.89
CA PHE A 59 10.70 2.93 8.20
C PHE A 59 9.51 2.95 9.11
N THR A 60 8.53 3.72 8.65
CA THR A 60 7.26 3.89 9.32
C THR A 60 6.16 3.66 8.31
N VAL A 61 5.12 2.94 8.74
CA VAL A 61 3.88 2.79 7.97
C VAL A 61 2.77 3.48 8.77
N ALA A 62 2.19 4.52 8.19
CA ALA A 62 1.10 5.28 8.78
C ALA A 62 -0.18 5.05 7.97
N VAL A 63 -1.25 4.63 8.65
CA VAL A 63 -2.58 4.56 8.05
C VAL A 63 -3.14 5.98 7.99
N LEU A 64 -3.37 6.53 6.79
CA LEU A 64 -3.85 7.90 6.60
C LEU A 64 -5.37 8.03 6.82
N GLY A 65 -6.07 6.90 6.80
CA GLY A 65 -7.48 6.80 7.16
C GLY A 65 -8.38 6.36 6.02
N PRO A 66 -9.64 6.03 6.33
CA PRO A 66 -10.64 5.83 5.32
C PRO A 66 -11.01 7.18 4.68
N PHE A 67 -11.04 7.22 3.35
CA PHE A 67 -11.56 8.36 2.61
C PHE A 67 -13.08 8.28 2.51
N ALA A 68 -13.72 9.41 2.19
CA ALA A 68 -15.18 9.52 2.09
C ALA A 68 -15.79 8.59 1.03
N ASP A 69 -15.00 8.13 0.06
CA ASP A 69 -15.38 7.18 -0.99
C ASP A 69 -15.14 5.71 -0.60
N GLY A 70 -14.68 5.45 0.63
CA GLY A 70 -14.46 4.10 1.14
C GLY A 70 -13.15 3.47 0.67
N ARG A 71 -12.21 4.26 0.17
CA ARG A 71 -10.80 3.86 0.01
C ARG A 71 -10.03 4.02 1.31
N VAL A 72 -8.86 3.40 1.39
CA VAL A 72 -7.91 3.62 2.48
C VAL A 72 -6.52 3.80 1.89
N ASN A 73 -5.78 4.78 2.41
CA ASN A 73 -4.39 4.97 2.03
C ASN A 73 -3.46 4.75 3.21
N TRP A 74 -2.27 4.29 2.87
CA TRP A 74 -1.13 4.18 3.74
C TRP A 74 -0.02 5.07 3.21
N LEU A 75 0.73 5.65 4.13
CA LEU A 75 1.99 6.32 3.87
C LEU A 75 3.10 5.41 4.37
N VAL A 76 4.04 5.08 3.49
CA VAL A 76 5.25 4.34 3.79
C VAL A 76 6.40 5.31 3.68
N GLU A 77 7.10 5.55 4.78
CA GLU A 77 8.18 6.54 4.86
C GLU A 77 9.47 5.88 5.32
N THR A 78 10.57 6.34 4.73
CA THR A 78 11.92 6.22 5.24
C THR A 78 12.39 7.58 5.74
N ASP A 79 13.62 7.66 6.26
CA ASP A 79 14.24 8.94 6.65
C ASP A 79 14.41 9.91 5.45
N GLU A 80 14.45 9.39 4.22
CA GLU A 80 14.81 10.16 3.02
C GLU A 80 13.68 10.25 1.97
N SER A 81 12.70 9.35 2.00
CA SER A 81 11.69 9.23 0.94
C SER A 81 10.36 8.73 1.49
N SER A 82 9.30 8.95 0.71
CA SER A 82 7.95 8.47 1.04
C SER A 82 7.24 7.91 -0.18
N MET A 83 6.32 6.99 0.04
CA MET A 83 5.40 6.45 -0.96
C MET A 83 4.02 6.28 -0.33
N THR A 84 2.97 6.31 -1.15
CA THR A 84 1.62 5.97 -0.69
C THR A 84 1.14 4.68 -1.31
N ILE A 85 0.33 3.95 -0.56
CA ILE A 85 -0.40 2.78 -1.05
C ILE A 85 -1.87 3.09 -0.89
N GLU A 86 -2.69 2.82 -1.90
CA GLU A 86 -4.14 2.96 -1.86
C GLU A 86 -4.78 1.58 -2.02
N ALA A 87 -5.82 1.28 -1.24
CA ALA A 87 -6.71 0.16 -1.52
C ALA A 87 -8.04 0.65 -2.06
N VAL A 88 -8.42 0.10 -3.21
CA VAL A 88 -9.67 0.40 -3.92
C VAL A 88 -10.31 -0.89 -4.43
N ARG A 89 -11.65 -0.96 -4.46
CA ARG A 89 -12.33 -2.10 -5.11
C ARG A 89 -12.38 -1.92 -6.62
N LEU A 90 -12.23 -3.02 -7.36
CA LEU A 90 -12.38 -3.04 -8.83
C LEU A 90 -13.74 -2.55 -9.30
N SER A 91 -14.79 -2.79 -8.51
CA SER A 91 -16.15 -2.34 -8.80
C SER A 91 -16.34 -0.83 -8.62
N GLY A 92 -15.40 -0.13 -7.99
CA GLY A 92 -15.57 1.26 -7.55
C GLY A 92 -16.50 1.42 -6.34
N GLU A 93 -16.98 0.31 -5.76
CA GLU A 93 -17.74 0.34 -4.52
C GLU A 93 -16.82 0.59 -3.32
N ALA A 94 -17.38 1.17 -2.25
CA ALA A 94 -16.68 1.31 -0.99
C ALA A 94 -16.24 -0.06 -0.44
N ILE A 95 -15.09 -0.07 0.24
CA ILE A 95 -14.64 -1.23 1.01
C ILE A 95 -15.59 -1.42 2.20
N GLY A 96 -16.08 -2.65 2.39
CA GLY A 96 -16.99 -2.98 3.49
C GLY A 96 -16.34 -2.83 4.87
N GLU A 97 -17.14 -2.60 5.91
CA GLU A 97 -16.67 -2.28 7.26
C GLU A 97 -15.71 -3.31 7.85
N GLU A 98 -15.96 -4.61 7.66
CA GLU A 98 -15.08 -5.66 8.18
C GLU A 98 -13.70 -5.66 7.54
N LEU A 99 -13.64 -5.51 6.22
CA LEU A 99 -12.39 -5.41 5.48
C LEU A 99 -11.69 -4.07 5.77
N MET A 100 -12.45 -2.99 5.91
CA MET A 100 -11.92 -1.70 6.32
C MET A 100 -11.25 -1.78 7.69
N ALA A 101 -11.91 -2.39 8.68
CA ALA A 101 -11.34 -2.59 10.01
C ALA A 101 -10.04 -3.43 9.96
N TRP A 102 -9.99 -4.42 9.07
CA TRP A 102 -8.79 -5.22 8.84
C TRP A 102 -7.64 -4.40 8.22
N LEU A 103 -7.95 -3.58 7.20
CA LEU A 103 -7.00 -2.73 6.48
C LEU A 103 -6.47 -1.55 7.33
N MET A 104 -7.24 -1.15 8.34
CA MET A 104 -6.88 -0.07 9.25
C MET A 104 -6.01 -0.51 10.44
N ASP A 105 -5.69 -1.80 10.57
CA ASP A 105 -4.92 -2.36 11.70
C ASP A 105 -3.40 -2.21 11.48
N PRO A 106 -2.72 -1.23 12.13
CA PRO A 106 -1.32 -0.93 11.88
C PRO A 106 -0.37 -2.09 12.24
N ALA A 107 -0.80 -3.04 13.09
CA ALA A 107 0.04 -4.17 13.50
C ALA A 107 0.37 -5.12 12.34
N ARG A 108 -0.42 -5.07 11.25
CA ARG A 108 -0.26 -5.93 10.06
C ARG A 108 0.86 -5.46 9.14
N PHE A 109 1.22 -4.19 9.21
CA PHE A 109 2.24 -3.60 8.36
C PHE A 109 3.58 -3.74 9.07
N GLN A 110 4.17 -4.93 8.91
CA GLN A 110 5.53 -5.17 9.38
C GLN A 110 6.51 -5.08 8.22
N PRO A 111 7.75 -4.68 8.52
CA PRO A 111 8.86 -4.96 7.64
C PRO A 111 8.86 -6.37 7.07
N PRO A 112 9.20 -6.57 5.78
CA PRO A 112 9.75 -7.86 5.39
C PRO A 112 10.98 -8.11 6.27
N GLN A 113 11.00 -9.23 7.01
CA GLN A 113 12.19 -9.63 7.76
C GLN A 113 13.25 -10.13 6.77
N ALA A 114 14.50 -9.73 6.99
CA ALA A 114 15.66 -10.10 6.19
C ALA A 114 15.94 -11.61 6.18
#